data_AF-A0A952SAT7-F1
#
_entry.id   AF-A0A952SAT7-F1
#
_cell.length_a   1.000
_cell.length_b   1.000
_cell.length_c   1.000
_cell.angle_alpha   90.00
_cell.angle_beta   90.00
_cell.angle_gamma   90.00
#
_symmetry.space_group_name_H-M   'P 1'
#
loop_
_entity.id
_entity.type
_entity.pdbx_description
1 polymer ?
#
loop_
_entity_poly.entity_id
_entity_poly.type
_entity_poly.pdbx_seq_one_letter_code
_entity_poly.pdbx_strand_id
1 'polypeptide(L)'
;MADIAKYKQGVDRFNSSYLKEALSEPYNFWGMAGFLAVAAFTGSVIPLLLALVVEVVYATVVPNLPVYRRHVEQRYKERALAAYKADREALIKSFTQREREAVEYLRWLKAKIQDNYRKFTGAVELPSNLKALDQRWEDFVDLLDVYRRRKQHLKTINRTTVHNQLSQAYRAMESAPDDKTKRIQQTNVEILKRRIASFDEIERSVKLVEGQLQSIENFFSYLNDEIVTISTPEKFSLLDFEQLSDSIAMTKQMLDATADDVGQLDLYNREMGNLELLPGSK
;
A
#
# COMPACT_ATOMS: atom_id res chain seq x y z
N MET A 1 29.20 3.59 -9.24
CA MET A 1 28.73 3.71 -10.64
C MET A 1 27.32 3.10 -10.88
N ALA A 2 26.69 2.44 -9.90
CA ALA A 2 25.35 1.85 -10.05
C ALA A 2 24.20 2.88 -10.00
N ASP A 3 24.39 4.05 -9.37
CA ASP A 3 23.32 5.05 -9.20
C ASP A 3 23.03 5.88 -10.46
N ILE A 4 24.02 6.10 -11.32
CA ILE A 4 23.85 6.88 -12.56
C ILE A 4 23.02 6.08 -13.58
N ALA A 5 23.12 4.75 -13.56
CA ALA A 5 22.35 3.86 -14.42
C ALA A 5 20.86 3.82 -14.02
N LYS A 6 20.55 3.81 -12.71
CA LYS A 6 19.17 3.92 -12.20
C LYS A 6 18.55 5.29 -12.53
N TYR A 7 19.33 6.36 -12.42
CA TYR A 7 18.84 7.71 -12.74
C TYR A 7 18.56 7.88 -14.25
N LYS A 8 19.45 7.38 -15.12
CA LYS A 8 19.21 7.33 -16.57
C LYS A 8 18.01 6.45 -16.94
N GLN A 9 17.86 5.27 -16.33
CA GLN A 9 16.69 4.41 -16.56
C GLN A 9 15.37 5.08 -16.16
N GLY A 10 15.38 5.86 -15.07
CA GLY A 10 14.26 6.71 -14.68
C GLY A 10 13.94 7.72 -15.79
N VAL A 11 14.92 8.55 -16.16
CA VAL A 11 14.75 9.62 -17.17
C VAL A 11 14.31 9.07 -18.53
N ASP A 12 14.84 7.93 -18.98
CA ASP A 12 14.47 7.31 -20.26
C ASP A 12 13.06 6.71 -20.23
N ARG A 13 12.64 6.06 -19.11
CA ARG A 13 11.23 5.66 -18.92
C ARG A 13 10.31 6.87 -18.88
N PHE A 14 10.71 7.93 -18.19
CA PHE A 14 9.98 9.20 -18.11
C PHE A 14 9.80 9.83 -19.50
N ASN A 15 10.87 9.97 -20.30
CA ASN A 15 10.83 10.49 -21.66
C ASN A 15 9.98 9.62 -22.61
N SER A 16 10.03 8.29 -22.48
CA SER A 16 9.19 7.38 -23.26
C SER A 16 7.69 7.54 -22.98
N SER A 17 7.34 7.95 -21.76
CA SER A 17 5.95 8.21 -21.36
C SER A 17 5.39 9.48 -22.02
N TYR A 18 6.20 10.54 -22.11
CA TYR A 18 5.81 11.78 -22.80
C TYR A 18 5.66 11.58 -24.31
N LEU A 19 6.57 10.83 -24.95
CA LEU A 19 6.46 10.48 -26.37
C LEU A 19 5.20 9.66 -26.67
N LYS A 20 4.87 8.67 -25.82
CA LYS A 20 3.63 7.88 -25.97
C LYS A 20 2.36 8.70 -25.76
N GLU A 21 2.34 9.58 -24.76
CA GLU A 21 1.18 10.44 -24.50
C GLU A 21 1.00 11.49 -25.62
N ALA A 22 2.08 12.07 -26.14
CA ALA A 22 2.05 13.03 -27.25
C ALA A 22 1.57 12.42 -28.57
N LEU A 23 1.94 11.16 -28.86
CA LEU A 23 1.44 10.41 -30.02
C LEU A 23 -0.02 9.98 -29.86
N SER A 24 -0.49 9.80 -28.62
CA SER A 24 -1.85 9.35 -28.29
C SER A 24 -2.85 10.49 -28.11
N GLU A 25 -2.43 11.75 -28.28
CA GLU A 25 -3.32 12.90 -28.14
C GLU A 25 -4.34 13.00 -29.30
N PRO A 26 -5.63 13.26 -29.03
CA PRO A 26 -6.70 13.24 -30.02
C PRO A 26 -6.49 14.20 -31.20
N TYR A 27 -5.68 15.25 -31.04
CA TYR A 27 -5.32 16.16 -32.12
C TYR A 27 -4.48 15.50 -33.23
N ASN A 28 -3.62 14.53 -32.89
CA ASN A 28 -2.83 13.80 -33.88
C ASN A 28 -3.74 12.92 -34.75
N PHE A 29 -4.82 12.38 -34.17
CA PHE A 29 -5.79 11.55 -34.88
C PHE A 29 -6.61 12.35 -35.91
N TRP A 30 -7.10 13.54 -35.55
CA TRP A 30 -7.81 14.43 -36.47
C TRP A 30 -6.88 15.03 -37.54
N GLY A 31 -5.62 15.32 -37.19
CA GLY A 31 -4.59 15.75 -38.13
C GLY A 31 -4.29 14.69 -39.18
N MET A 32 -3.98 13.46 -38.77
CA MET A 32 -3.75 12.34 -39.69
C MET A 32 -4.98 12.01 -40.54
N ALA A 33 -6.19 12.06 -39.97
CA ALA A 33 -7.42 11.85 -40.72
C ALA A 33 -7.61 12.92 -41.82
N GLY A 34 -7.25 14.17 -41.53
CA GLY A 34 -7.24 15.26 -42.52
C GLY A 34 -6.21 15.03 -43.64
N PHE A 35 -4.97 14.65 -43.30
CA PHE A 35 -3.94 14.35 -44.30
C PHE A 35 -4.26 13.11 -45.14
N LEU A 36 -4.89 12.08 -44.56
CA LEU A 36 -5.42 10.91 -45.28
C LEU A 36 -6.52 11.29 -46.26
N ALA A 37 -7.46 12.16 -45.87
CA ALA A 37 -8.53 12.63 -46.74
C ALA A 37 -7.97 13.42 -47.94
N VAL A 38 -6.98 14.29 -47.72
CA VAL A 38 -6.31 15.05 -48.79
C VAL A 38 -5.51 14.13 -49.70
N ALA A 39 -4.81 13.13 -49.16
CA ALA A 39 -4.07 12.15 -49.96
C ALA A 39 -5.01 11.30 -50.84
N ALA A 40 -6.15 10.88 -50.30
CA ALA A 40 -7.16 10.14 -51.06
C ALA A 40 -7.81 11.00 -52.16
N PHE A 41 -8.07 12.28 -51.88
CA PHE A 41 -8.65 13.21 -52.85
C PHE A 41 -7.66 13.59 -53.98
N THR A 42 -6.39 13.77 -53.64
CA THR A 42 -5.34 14.17 -54.61
C THR A 42 -4.68 12.98 -55.32
N GLY A 43 -4.94 11.75 -54.86
CA GLY A 43 -4.31 10.53 -55.39
C GLY A 43 -2.78 10.46 -55.18
N SER A 44 -2.25 11.27 -54.26
CA SER A 44 -0.81 11.46 -54.06
C SER A 44 -0.40 11.09 -52.64
N VAL A 45 0.81 10.51 -52.52
CA VAL A 45 1.42 10.14 -51.22
C VAL A 45 2.08 11.34 -50.55
N ILE A 46 2.27 12.45 -51.28
CA ILE A 46 2.98 13.65 -50.79
C ILE A 46 2.36 14.22 -49.50
N PRO A 47 1.02 14.35 -49.35
CA PRO A 47 0.41 14.84 -48.11
C PRO A 47 0.69 13.94 -46.90
N LEU A 48 0.82 12.62 -47.10
CA LEU A 48 1.16 11.67 -46.03
C LEU A 48 2.63 11.80 -45.59
N LEU A 49 3.55 12.02 -46.54
CA LEU A 49 4.95 12.30 -46.21
C LEU A 49 5.10 13.61 -45.44
N LEU A 50 4.31 14.62 -45.80
CA LEU A 50 4.25 15.89 -45.09
C LEU A 50 3.73 15.71 -43.66
N ALA A 51 2.68 14.91 -43.48
CA ALA A 51 2.16 14.56 -42.15
C ALA A 51 3.24 13.90 -41.28
N LEU A 52 4.00 12.95 -41.85
CA LEU A 52 5.08 12.25 -41.14
C LEU A 52 6.20 13.21 -40.70
N VAL A 53 6.60 14.16 -41.57
CA VAL A 53 7.61 15.18 -41.22
C VAL A 53 7.09 16.09 -40.09
N VAL A 54 5.84 16.52 -40.16
CA VAL A 54 5.22 17.33 -39.09
C VAL A 54 5.17 16.56 -37.77
N GLU A 55 4.84 15.28 -37.80
CA GLU A 55 4.80 14.42 -36.62
C GLU A 55 6.19 14.22 -35.99
N VAL A 56 7.24 14.05 -36.80
CA VAL A 56 8.64 13.99 -36.31
C VAL A 56 9.07 15.30 -35.65
N VAL A 57 8.73 16.44 -36.25
CA VAL A 57 9.01 17.76 -35.66
C VAL A 57 8.24 17.94 -34.36
N TYR A 58 6.95 17.59 -34.33
CA TYR A 58 6.11 17.65 -33.14
C TYR A 58 6.68 16.80 -31.99
N ALA A 59 7.01 15.53 -32.26
CA ALA A 59 7.56 14.60 -31.28
C ALA A 59 8.93 15.03 -30.73
N THR A 60 9.69 15.85 -31.47
CA THR A 60 11.01 16.33 -31.04
C THR A 60 10.91 17.63 -30.24
N VAL A 61 9.99 18.53 -30.60
CA VAL A 61 9.89 19.88 -30.01
C VAL A 61 9.00 19.89 -28.77
N VAL A 62 7.87 19.18 -28.81
CA VAL A 62 6.82 19.25 -27.76
C VAL A 62 7.28 18.69 -26.40
N PRO A 63 8.01 17.56 -26.32
CA PRO A 63 8.52 17.07 -25.03
C PRO A 63 9.54 18.00 -24.39
N ASN A 64 10.10 18.97 -25.11
CA ASN A 64 11.06 19.95 -24.58
C ASN A 64 10.39 21.23 -24.05
N LEU A 65 9.08 21.41 -24.26
CA LEU A 65 8.35 22.56 -23.74
C LEU A 65 7.99 22.37 -22.25
N PRO A 66 8.36 23.32 -21.37
CA PRO A 66 8.09 23.20 -19.93
C PRO A 66 6.60 23.23 -19.58
N VAL A 67 5.78 23.90 -20.40
CA VAL A 67 4.32 23.97 -20.23
C VAL A 67 3.68 22.61 -20.50
N TYR A 68 4.12 21.92 -21.56
CA TYR A 68 3.63 20.58 -21.89
C TYR A 68 4.00 19.56 -20.80
N ARG A 69 5.25 19.58 -20.34
CA ARG A 69 5.69 18.73 -19.21
C ARG A 69 4.84 18.94 -17.97
N ARG A 70 4.61 20.19 -17.56
CA ARG A 70 3.78 20.51 -16.39
C ARG A 70 2.34 20.01 -16.54
N HIS A 71 1.74 20.17 -17.71
CA HIS A 71 0.37 19.73 -17.95
C HIS A 71 0.25 18.20 -17.93
N VAL A 72 1.20 17.50 -18.55
CA VAL A 72 1.25 16.03 -18.53
C VAL A 72 1.54 15.52 -17.11
N GLU A 73 2.44 16.15 -16.35
CA GLU A 73 2.68 15.84 -14.93
C GLU A 73 1.41 16.03 -14.08
N GLN A 74 0.66 17.10 -14.31
CA GLN A 74 -0.63 17.33 -13.63
C GLN A 74 -1.61 16.20 -13.94
N ARG A 75 -1.77 15.82 -15.22
CA ARG A 75 -2.62 14.69 -15.60
C ARG A 75 -2.17 13.37 -14.99
N TYR A 76 -0.87 13.09 -14.96
CA TYR A 76 -0.36 11.89 -14.31
C TYR A 76 -0.66 11.90 -12.81
N LYS A 77 -0.48 13.04 -12.13
CA LYS A 77 -0.82 13.20 -10.72
C LYS A 77 -2.32 13.01 -10.47
N GLU A 78 -3.17 13.58 -11.31
CA GLU A 78 -4.63 13.43 -11.23
C GLU A 78 -5.06 11.98 -11.45
N ARG A 79 -4.54 11.32 -12.49
CA ARG A 79 -4.80 9.90 -12.77
C ARG A 79 -4.31 9.01 -11.62
N ALA A 80 -3.11 9.25 -11.10
CA ALA A 80 -2.56 8.51 -9.97
C ALA A 80 -3.40 8.71 -8.70
N LEU A 81 -3.85 9.94 -8.42
CA LEU A 81 -4.72 10.25 -7.28
C LEU A 81 -6.12 9.64 -7.45
N ALA A 82 -6.67 9.63 -8.66
CA ALA A 82 -7.94 8.98 -8.96
C ALA A 82 -7.84 7.45 -8.80
N ALA A 83 -6.76 6.85 -9.30
CA ALA A 83 -6.47 5.43 -9.11
C ALA A 83 -6.32 5.08 -7.62
N TYR A 84 -5.54 5.87 -6.87
CA TYR A 84 -5.38 5.70 -5.42
C TYR A 84 -6.72 5.73 -4.69
N LYS A 85 -7.60 6.70 -5.01
CA LYS A 85 -8.94 6.78 -4.42
C LYS A 85 -9.81 5.58 -4.79
N ALA A 86 -9.77 5.15 -6.06
CA ALA A 86 -10.54 4.01 -6.53
C ALA A 86 -10.08 2.70 -5.85
N ASP A 87 -8.78 2.50 -5.71
CA ASP A 87 -8.19 1.35 -5.02
C ASP A 87 -8.59 1.35 -3.53
N ARG A 88 -8.56 2.53 -2.89
CA ARG A 88 -8.99 2.69 -1.49
C ARG A 88 -10.47 2.39 -1.32
N GLU A 89 -11.33 2.87 -2.21
CA GLU A 89 -12.75 2.54 -2.18
C GLU A 89 -13.01 1.06 -2.44
N ALA A 90 -12.27 0.42 -3.35
CA ALA A 90 -12.35 -1.00 -3.61
C ALA A 90 -11.95 -1.81 -2.37
N LEU A 91 -10.88 -1.40 -1.67
CA LEU A 91 -10.48 -1.99 -0.41
C LEU A 91 -11.58 -1.88 0.65
N ILE A 92 -12.16 -0.70 0.84
CA ILE A 92 -13.25 -0.47 1.81
C ILE A 92 -14.50 -1.29 1.43
N LYS A 93 -14.77 -1.49 0.14
CA LYS A 93 -15.86 -2.38 -0.32
C LYS A 93 -15.61 -3.85 0.03
N SER A 94 -14.35 -4.26 0.16
CA SER A 94 -14.01 -5.62 0.62
C SER A 94 -14.27 -5.84 2.12
N PHE A 95 -14.49 -4.76 2.89
CA PHE A 95 -14.70 -4.82 4.33
C PHE A 95 -16.10 -5.35 4.68
N THR A 96 -16.23 -5.96 5.85
CA THR A 96 -17.55 -6.34 6.38
C THR A 96 -18.38 -5.09 6.65
N GLN A 97 -19.70 -5.23 6.78
CA GLN A 97 -20.60 -4.11 7.01
C GLN A 97 -20.18 -3.26 8.23
N ARG A 98 -19.89 -3.91 9.37
CA ARG A 98 -19.46 -3.24 10.60
C ARG A 98 -18.13 -2.50 10.44
N GLU A 99 -17.17 -3.11 9.75
CA GLU A 99 -15.86 -2.48 9.48
C GLU A 99 -16.00 -1.26 8.56
N ARG A 100 -16.86 -1.36 7.55
CA ARG A 100 -17.17 -0.25 6.64
C ARG A 100 -17.84 0.90 7.39
N GLU A 101 -18.79 0.60 8.27
CA GLU A 101 -19.45 1.61 9.11
C GLU A 101 -18.45 2.36 9.98
N ALA A 102 -17.47 1.67 10.58
CA ALA A 102 -16.41 2.32 11.36
C ALA A 102 -15.55 3.26 10.50
N VAL A 103 -15.17 2.84 9.29
CA VAL A 103 -14.40 3.66 8.34
C VAL A 103 -15.18 4.89 7.88
N GLU A 104 -16.46 4.73 7.55
CA GLU A 104 -17.33 5.85 7.13
C GLU A 104 -17.63 6.80 8.29
N TYR A 105 -17.79 6.27 9.51
CA TYR A 105 -17.95 7.07 10.72
C TYR A 105 -16.73 7.97 10.94
N LEU A 106 -15.51 7.42 10.89
CA LEU A 106 -14.29 8.21 11.01
C LEU A 106 -14.12 9.20 9.85
N ARG A 107 -14.52 8.82 8.63
CA ARG A 107 -14.51 9.74 7.47
C ARG A 107 -15.44 10.93 7.71
N TRP A 108 -16.64 10.68 8.22
CA TRP A 108 -17.60 11.72 8.59
C TRP A 108 -17.07 12.59 9.73
N LEU A 109 -16.52 11.98 10.78
CA LEU A 109 -16.01 12.66 11.96
C LEU A 109 -14.86 13.61 11.59
N LYS A 110 -13.94 13.14 10.72
CA LYS A 110 -12.90 13.97 10.10
C LYS A 110 -13.48 15.24 9.46
N ALA A 111 -14.44 15.07 8.55
CA ALA A 111 -15.04 16.18 7.81
C ALA A 111 -15.75 17.15 8.76
N LYS A 112 -16.45 16.62 9.77
CA LYS A 112 -17.11 17.40 10.80
C LYS A 112 -16.13 18.22 11.64
N ILE A 113 -15.01 17.65 12.06
CA ILE A 113 -13.96 18.37 12.79
C ILE A 113 -13.41 19.53 11.96
N GLN A 114 -13.09 19.28 10.68
CA GLN A 114 -12.56 20.30 9.77
C GLN A 114 -13.58 21.43 9.51
N ASP A 115 -14.86 21.09 9.35
CA ASP A 115 -15.95 22.06 9.16
C ASP A 115 -16.20 22.89 10.42
N ASN A 116 -16.27 22.25 11.59
CA ASN A 116 -16.42 22.92 12.89
C ASN A 116 -15.27 23.88 13.16
N TYR A 117 -14.03 23.49 12.86
CA TYR A 117 -12.88 24.38 13.00
C TYR A 117 -13.05 25.66 12.18
N ARG A 118 -13.41 25.55 10.90
CA ARG A 118 -13.64 26.72 10.03
C ARG A 118 -14.77 27.59 10.56
N LYS A 119 -15.86 26.97 11.02
CA LYS A 119 -17.02 27.69 11.59
C LYS A 119 -16.70 28.46 12.86
N PHE A 120 -15.97 27.85 13.79
CA PHE A 120 -15.69 28.47 15.10
C PHE A 120 -14.51 29.44 15.08
N THR A 121 -13.51 29.20 14.25
CA THR A 121 -12.31 30.07 14.18
C THR A 121 -12.39 31.13 13.09
N GLY A 122 -13.28 30.97 12.09
CA GLY A 122 -13.34 31.83 10.91
C GLY A 122 -12.12 31.69 9.97
N ALA A 123 -11.23 30.72 10.21
CA ALA A 123 -10.03 30.53 9.41
C ALA A 123 -10.36 29.99 8.01
N VAL A 124 -9.77 30.60 6.98
CA VAL A 124 -9.90 30.16 5.58
C VAL A 124 -9.12 28.86 5.34
N GLU A 125 -7.92 28.76 5.93
CA GLU A 125 -7.05 27.61 5.78
C GLU A 125 -7.06 26.72 7.03
N LEU A 126 -6.99 25.40 6.78
CA LEU A 126 -6.80 24.42 7.85
C LEU A 126 -5.32 24.38 8.25
N PRO A 127 -5.00 24.39 9.55
CA PRO A 127 -3.65 24.15 10.04
C PRO A 127 -3.16 22.75 9.65
N SER A 128 -1.84 22.58 9.58
CA SER A 128 -1.20 21.33 9.13
C SER A 128 -1.61 20.11 9.94
N ASN A 129 -1.83 20.26 11.24
CA ASN A 129 -2.32 19.20 12.13
C ASN A 129 -3.75 18.72 11.76
N LEU A 130 -4.67 19.62 11.38
CA LEU A 130 -6.00 19.22 10.88
C LEU A 130 -5.97 18.59 9.50
N LYS A 131 -4.99 18.96 8.66
CA LYS A 131 -4.74 18.26 7.40
C LYS A 131 -4.18 16.85 7.66
N ALA A 132 -3.43 16.64 8.75
CA ALA A 132 -2.93 15.32 9.12
C ALA A 132 -4.05 14.33 9.50
N LEU A 133 -5.27 14.80 9.82
CA LEU A 133 -6.43 13.91 10.02
C LEU A 133 -6.76 13.07 8.78
N ASP A 134 -6.52 13.60 7.58
CA ASP A 134 -6.66 12.84 6.34
C ASP A 134 -5.72 11.64 6.36
N GLN A 135 -4.45 11.86 6.71
CA GLN A 135 -3.47 10.78 6.85
C GLN A 135 -3.84 9.78 7.95
N ARG A 136 -4.37 10.24 9.09
CA ARG A 136 -4.78 9.34 10.19
C ARG A 136 -5.96 8.45 9.81
N TRP A 137 -6.89 8.97 9.02
CA TRP A 137 -7.97 8.15 8.46
C TRP A 137 -7.43 7.09 7.48
N GLU A 138 -6.45 7.45 6.64
CA GLU A 138 -5.79 6.48 5.75
C GLU A 138 -5.04 5.41 6.56
N ASP A 139 -4.30 5.81 7.60
CA ASP A 139 -3.60 4.90 8.50
C ASP A 139 -4.56 3.92 9.18
N PHE A 140 -5.75 4.39 9.58
CA PHE A 140 -6.80 3.54 10.13
C PHE A 140 -7.25 2.47 9.12
N VAL A 141 -7.51 2.86 7.87
CA VAL A 141 -7.93 1.90 6.83
C VAL A 141 -6.85 0.85 6.56
N ASP A 142 -5.59 1.28 6.50
CA ASP A 142 -4.44 0.37 6.32
C ASP A 142 -4.32 -0.62 7.49
N LEU A 143 -4.39 -0.11 8.73
CA LEU A 143 -4.32 -0.94 9.93
C LEU A 143 -5.51 -1.91 10.01
N LEU A 144 -6.70 -1.49 9.60
CA LEU A 144 -7.89 -2.34 9.60
C LEU A 144 -7.72 -3.50 8.61
N ASP A 145 -7.17 -3.23 7.43
CA ASP A 145 -6.85 -4.26 6.45
C ASP A 145 -5.78 -5.25 6.96
N VAL A 146 -4.71 -4.75 7.61
CA VAL A 146 -3.70 -5.60 8.27
C VAL A 146 -4.31 -6.46 9.39
N TYR A 147 -5.16 -5.87 10.23
CA TYR A 147 -5.91 -6.58 11.28
C TYR A 147 -6.72 -7.74 10.70
N ARG A 148 -7.47 -7.48 9.63
CA ARG A 148 -8.31 -8.48 8.95
C ARG A 148 -7.47 -9.63 8.42
N ARG A 149 -6.41 -9.35 7.67
CA ARG A 149 -5.50 -10.38 7.15
C ARG A 149 -4.96 -11.25 8.28
N ARG A 150 -4.37 -10.64 9.31
CA ARG A 150 -3.76 -11.38 10.42
C ARG A 150 -4.77 -12.18 11.23
N LYS A 151 -5.96 -11.62 11.49
CA LYS A 151 -7.06 -12.33 12.16
C LYS A 151 -7.54 -13.52 11.34
N GLN A 152 -7.60 -13.38 10.01
CA GLN A 152 -7.94 -14.49 9.12
C GLN A 152 -6.85 -15.58 9.18
N HIS A 153 -5.58 -15.22 9.18
CA HIS A 153 -4.48 -16.18 9.35
C HIS A 153 -4.59 -16.94 10.68
N LEU A 154 -4.86 -16.26 11.80
CA LEU A 154 -5.05 -16.92 13.11
C LEU A 154 -6.18 -17.95 13.09
N LYS A 155 -7.30 -17.67 12.40
CA LYS A 155 -8.42 -18.62 12.30
C LYS A 155 -8.06 -19.91 11.57
N THR A 156 -7.10 -19.88 10.66
CA THR A 156 -6.68 -21.06 9.90
C THR A 156 -5.75 -21.99 10.69
N ILE A 157 -5.17 -21.51 11.80
CA ILE A 157 -4.19 -22.27 12.59
C ILE A 157 -4.86 -22.74 13.89
N ASN A 158 -4.90 -24.06 14.10
CA ASN A 158 -5.31 -24.63 15.38
C ASN A 158 -4.08 -24.81 16.30
N ARG A 159 -3.88 -23.86 17.23
CA ARG A 159 -2.76 -23.87 18.18
C ARG A 159 -2.66 -25.18 18.96
N THR A 160 -3.79 -25.71 19.42
CA THR A 160 -3.85 -26.97 20.17
C THR A 160 -3.35 -28.14 19.33
N THR A 161 -3.75 -28.21 18.06
CA THR A 161 -3.27 -29.25 17.14
C THR A 161 -1.76 -29.19 16.96
N VAL A 162 -1.18 -28.00 16.75
CA VAL A 162 0.27 -27.84 16.58
C VAL A 162 1.02 -28.22 17.86
N HIS A 163 0.47 -27.89 19.04
CA HIS A 163 1.06 -28.27 20.32
C HIS A 163 1.04 -29.79 20.56
N ASN A 164 -0.06 -30.45 20.17
CA ASN A 164 -0.18 -31.91 20.23
C ASN A 164 0.82 -32.58 19.27
N GLN A 165 0.95 -32.06 18.04
CA GLN A 165 1.94 -32.52 17.07
C GLN A 165 3.37 -32.37 17.60
N LEU A 166 3.69 -31.23 18.24
CA LEU A 166 4.99 -31.00 18.85
C LEU A 166 5.27 -32.04 19.95
N SER A 167 4.30 -32.29 20.82
CA SER A 167 4.42 -33.29 21.89
C SER A 167 4.64 -34.70 21.34
N GLN A 168 3.96 -35.05 20.24
CA GLN A 168 4.14 -36.33 19.57
C GLN A 168 5.51 -36.44 18.90
N ALA A 169 5.97 -35.40 18.21
CA ALA A 169 7.28 -35.34 17.56
C ALA A 169 8.42 -35.47 18.58
N TYR A 170 8.29 -34.86 19.76
CA TYR A 170 9.24 -35.02 20.86
C TYR A 170 9.36 -36.46 21.33
N ARG A 171 8.22 -37.14 21.55
CA ARG A 171 8.21 -38.55 21.95
C ARG A 171 8.83 -39.44 20.87
N ALA A 172 8.50 -39.18 19.61
CA ALA A 172 9.04 -39.93 18.47
C ALA A 172 10.57 -39.73 18.31
N MET A 173 11.08 -38.54 18.61
CA MET A 173 12.51 -38.23 18.63
C MET A 173 13.23 -39.00 19.75
N GLU A 174 12.63 -39.06 20.94
CA GLU A 174 13.22 -39.71 22.12
C GLU A 174 13.20 -41.24 22.00
N SER A 175 12.17 -41.80 21.36
CA SER A 175 12.04 -43.23 21.08
C SER A 175 12.69 -43.68 19.76
N ALA A 176 13.44 -42.81 19.08
CA ALA A 176 14.01 -43.12 17.77
C ALA A 176 15.13 -44.19 17.90
N PRO A 177 15.07 -45.30 17.13
CA PRO A 177 16.03 -46.40 17.25
C PRO A 177 17.38 -46.11 16.59
N ASP A 178 17.42 -45.20 15.60
CA ASP A 178 18.61 -44.86 14.82
C ASP A 178 18.86 -43.35 14.74
N ASP A 179 20.12 -42.96 14.57
CA ASP A 179 20.55 -41.55 14.54
C ASP A 179 19.96 -40.76 13.36
N LYS A 180 19.67 -41.41 12.23
CA LYS A 180 19.10 -40.76 11.05
C LYS A 180 17.64 -40.37 11.32
N THR A 181 16.85 -41.29 11.84
CA THR A 181 15.46 -41.05 12.27
C THR A 181 15.40 -40.00 13.38
N LYS A 182 16.34 -40.04 14.33
CA LYS A 182 16.43 -39.03 15.40
C LYS A 182 16.64 -37.62 14.85
N ARG A 183 17.52 -37.44 13.85
CA ARG A 183 17.75 -36.14 13.18
C ARG A 183 16.51 -35.62 12.45
N ILE A 184 15.76 -36.50 11.78
CA ILE A 184 14.50 -36.11 11.12
C ILE A 184 13.50 -35.62 12.15
N GLN A 185 13.30 -36.36 13.25
CA GLN A 185 12.36 -35.97 14.29
C GLN A 185 12.81 -34.71 15.05
N GLN A 186 14.12 -34.50 15.26
CA GLN A 186 14.68 -33.24 15.77
C GLN A 186 14.30 -32.05 14.89
N THR A 187 14.45 -32.20 13.57
CA THR A 187 14.08 -31.17 12.60
C THR A 187 12.57 -30.87 12.66
N ASN A 188 11.73 -31.91 12.74
CA ASN A 188 10.28 -31.74 12.90
C ASN A 188 9.91 -30.98 14.18
N VAL A 189 10.57 -31.29 15.30
CA VAL A 189 10.39 -30.57 16.57
C VAL A 189 10.75 -29.11 16.42
N GLU A 190 11.87 -28.78 15.76
CA GLU A 190 12.28 -27.39 15.51
C GLU A 190 11.29 -26.63 14.63
N ILE A 191 10.79 -27.25 13.56
CA ILE A 191 9.77 -26.65 12.68
C ILE A 191 8.51 -26.35 13.47
N LEU A 192 8.03 -27.31 14.26
CA LEU A 192 6.81 -27.14 15.06
C LEU A 192 6.97 -26.07 16.15
N LYS A 193 8.16 -25.95 16.77
CA LYS A 193 8.48 -24.84 17.68
C LYS A 193 8.42 -23.49 16.97
N ARG A 194 9.06 -23.35 15.80
CA ARG A 194 9.04 -22.12 15.01
C ARG A 194 7.61 -21.75 14.61
N ARG A 195 6.79 -22.73 14.24
CA ARG A 195 5.37 -22.53 13.91
C ARG A 195 4.56 -22.00 15.10
N ILE A 196 4.81 -22.49 16.32
CA ILE A 196 4.17 -21.96 17.53
C ILE A 196 4.64 -20.52 17.80
N ALA A 197 5.94 -20.25 17.69
CA ALA A 197 6.48 -18.91 17.90
C ALA A 197 5.87 -17.89 16.91
N SER A 198 5.79 -18.26 15.63
CA SER A 198 5.12 -17.44 14.59
C SER A 198 3.65 -17.21 14.91
N PHE A 199 2.93 -18.22 15.41
CA PHE A 199 1.54 -18.03 15.85
C PHE A 199 1.43 -17.00 16.98
N ASP A 200 2.25 -17.13 18.04
CA ASP A 200 2.25 -16.21 19.17
C ASP A 200 2.61 -14.78 18.72
N GLU A 201 3.49 -14.63 17.73
CA GLU A 201 3.84 -13.34 17.15
C GLU A 201 2.67 -12.72 16.37
N ILE A 202 1.97 -13.48 15.53
CA ILE A 202 0.78 -13.01 14.82
C ILE A 202 -0.30 -12.62 15.84
N GLU A 203 -0.49 -13.37 16.93
CA GLU A 203 -1.45 -13.04 17.98
C GLU A 203 -1.12 -11.70 18.66
N ARG A 204 0.14 -11.48 19.03
CA ARG A 204 0.60 -10.19 19.58
C ARG A 204 0.36 -9.07 18.58
N SER A 205 0.69 -9.32 17.31
CA SER A 205 0.52 -8.37 16.23
C SER A 205 -0.95 -7.95 16.06
N VAL A 206 -1.90 -8.88 16.12
CA VAL A 206 -3.33 -8.58 16.08
C VAL A 206 -3.74 -7.68 17.25
N LYS A 207 -3.29 -7.98 18.48
CA LYS A 207 -3.59 -7.15 19.66
C LYS A 207 -3.02 -5.74 19.55
N LEU A 208 -1.79 -5.60 19.03
CA LEU A 208 -1.17 -4.29 18.82
C LEU A 208 -1.96 -3.46 17.81
N VAL A 209 -2.35 -4.05 16.67
CA VAL A 209 -3.14 -3.35 15.64
C VAL A 209 -4.51 -2.95 16.18
N GLU A 210 -5.17 -3.84 16.94
CA GLU A 210 -6.45 -3.54 17.60
C GLU A 210 -6.34 -2.35 18.56
N GLY A 211 -5.27 -2.31 19.37
CA GLY A 211 -4.99 -1.17 20.25
C GLY A 211 -4.76 0.14 19.49
N GLN A 212 -4.06 0.12 18.36
CA GLN A 212 -3.86 1.32 17.53
C GLN A 212 -5.15 1.78 16.86
N LEU A 213 -5.98 0.85 16.35
CA LEU A 213 -7.28 1.20 15.78
C LEU A 213 -8.14 1.93 16.82
N GLN A 214 -8.20 1.41 18.04
CA GLN A 214 -8.91 2.05 19.15
C GLN A 214 -8.29 3.42 19.53
N SER A 215 -6.96 3.53 19.52
CA SER A 215 -6.26 4.79 19.79
C SER A 215 -6.62 5.87 18.77
N ILE A 216 -6.70 5.50 17.49
CA ILE A 216 -7.13 6.43 16.42
C ILE A 216 -8.59 6.83 16.63
N GLU A 217 -9.49 5.89 16.90
CA GLU A 217 -10.90 6.19 17.16
C GLU A 217 -11.09 7.15 18.35
N ASN A 218 -10.41 6.87 19.46
CA ASN A 218 -10.43 7.71 20.64
C ASN A 218 -9.89 9.12 20.35
N PHE A 219 -8.83 9.21 19.54
CA PHE A 219 -8.26 10.49 19.15
C PHE A 219 -9.23 11.34 18.33
N PHE A 220 -9.88 10.75 17.32
CA PHE A 220 -10.90 11.48 16.54
C PHE A 220 -12.08 11.92 17.42
N SER A 221 -12.49 11.08 18.38
CA SER A 221 -13.56 11.41 19.32
C SER A 221 -13.17 12.59 20.22
N TYR A 222 -11.97 12.51 20.81
CA TYR A 222 -11.38 13.60 21.62
C TYR A 222 -11.30 14.92 20.83
N LEU A 223 -10.79 14.88 19.60
CA LEU A 223 -10.72 16.08 18.77
C LEU A 223 -12.08 16.66 18.41
N ASN A 224 -13.10 15.81 18.19
CA ASN A 224 -14.46 16.29 17.96
C ASN A 224 -15.06 16.95 19.21
N ASP A 225 -14.71 16.49 20.39
CA ASP A 225 -15.21 17.09 21.64
C ASP A 225 -14.49 18.41 21.92
N GLU A 226 -13.17 18.45 21.72
CA GLU A 226 -12.35 19.63 21.95
C GLU A 226 -12.57 20.72 20.89
N ILE A 227 -12.90 20.38 19.63
CA ILE A 227 -13.16 21.40 18.62
C ILE A 227 -14.42 22.23 18.94
N VAL A 228 -15.35 21.69 19.72
CA VAL A 228 -16.55 22.43 20.16
C VAL A 228 -16.20 23.48 21.22
N THR A 229 -15.13 23.24 22.00
CA THR A 229 -14.71 24.12 23.10
C THR A 229 -13.66 25.15 22.66
N ILE A 230 -12.92 24.89 21.58
CA ILE A 230 -11.89 25.79 21.06
C ILE A 230 -12.51 26.93 20.24
N SER A 231 -12.42 28.15 20.77
CA SER A 231 -12.83 29.39 20.07
C SER A 231 -11.68 30.11 19.36
N THR A 232 -10.42 29.70 19.55
CA THR A 232 -9.24 30.36 18.97
C THR A 232 -8.23 29.36 18.37
N PRO A 233 -7.63 29.66 17.19
CA PRO A 233 -6.64 28.79 16.54
C PRO A 233 -5.43 28.40 17.41
N GLU A 234 -4.97 29.30 18.28
CA GLU A 234 -3.77 29.08 19.10
C GLU A 234 -3.93 27.94 20.10
N LYS A 235 -5.13 27.77 20.68
CA LYS A 235 -5.42 26.66 21.61
C LYS A 235 -5.42 25.31 20.90
N PHE A 236 -5.74 25.30 19.60
CA PHE A 236 -5.74 24.08 18.79
C PHE A 236 -4.32 23.57 18.48
N SER A 237 -3.34 24.47 18.41
CA SER A 237 -1.93 24.11 18.19
C SER A 237 -1.30 23.32 19.34
N LEU A 238 -1.93 23.31 20.51
CA LEU A 238 -1.45 22.63 21.72
C LEU A 238 -1.91 21.17 21.82
N LEU A 239 -2.73 20.71 20.87
CA LEU A 239 -3.18 19.32 20.85
C LEU A 239 -2.05 18.42 20.35
N ASP A 240 -1.79 17.33 21.07
CA ASP A 240 -0.67 16.41 20.83
C ASP A 240 -0.94 15.43 19.67
N PHE A 241 -0.96 15.96 18.45
CA PHE A 241 -1.06 15.14 17.22
C PHE A 241 0.18 14.25 17.03
N GLU A 242 1.33 14.65 17.55
CA GLU A 242 2.62 13.99 17.39
C GLU A 242 2.65 12.62 18.07
N GLN A 243 2.12 12.51 19.29
CA GLN A 243 2.15 11.27 20.06
C GLN A 243 1.41 10.11 19.36
N LEU A 244 0.24 10.38 18.75
CA LEU A 244 -0.47 9.37 17.95
C LEU A 244 0.28 9.04 16.66
N SER A 245 0.93 10.03 16.06
CA SER A 245 1.74 9.84 14.86
C SER A 245 2.85 8.82 15.11
N ASP A 246 3.57 9.01 16.21
CA ASP A 246 4.70 8.18 16.60
C ASP A 246 4.25 6.77 16.98
N SER A 247 3.12 6.62 17.67
CA SER A 247 2.60 5.29 18.03
C SER A 247 2.19 4.48 16.79
N ILE A 248 1.56 5.13 15.81
CA ILE A 248 1.16 4.51 14.54
C ILE A 248 2.40 4.14 13.73
N ALA A 249 3.37 5.06 13.61
CA ALA A 249 4.60 4.82 12.86
C ALA A 249 5.43 3.68 13.47
N MET A 250 5.61 3.69 14.79
CA MET A 250 6.28 2.61 15.53
C MET A 250 5.56 1.28 15.36
N THR A 251 4.22 1.29 15.42
CA THR A 251 3.45 0.07 15.19
C THR A 251 3.67 -0.42 13.77
N LYS A 252 3.46 0.40 12.73
CA LYS A 252 3.70 0.03 11.33
C LYS A 252 5.11 -0.56 11.14
N GLN A 253 6.15 0.06 11.70
CA GLN A 253 7.51 -0.46 11.65
C GLN A 253 7.65 -1.84 12.31
N MET A 254 7.03 -2.07 13.48
CA MET A 254 6.99 -3.40 14.10
C MET A 254 6.22 -4.42 13.24
N LEU A 255 5.14 -3.99 12.59
CA LEU A 255 4.35 -4.86 11.72
C LEU A 255 5.14 -5.30 10.48
N ASP A 256 5.96 -4.42 9.94
CA ASP A 256 6.81 -4.70 8.78
C ASP A 256 7.95 -5.66 9.17
N ALA A 257 8.61 -5.44 10.32
CA ALA A 257 9.63 -6.34 10.84
C ALA A 257 9.11 -7.77 11.06
N THR A 258 7.92 -7.92 11.65
CA THR A 258 7.26 -9.22 11.84
C THR A 258 6.88 -9.88 10.50
N ALA A 259 6.54 -9.10 9.46
CA ALA A 259 6.20 -9.66 8.15
C ALA A 259 7.42 -10.30 7.48
N ASP A 260 8.60 -9.69 7.64
CA ASP A 260 9.85 -10.22 7.11
C ASP A 260 10.28 -11.51 7.83
N ASP A 261 10.13 -11.58 9.16
CA ASP A 261 10.47 -12.78 9.95
C ASP A 261 9.55 -13.97 9.60
N VAL A 262 8.24 -13.72 9.45
CA VAL A 262 7.28 -14.76 9.03
C VAL A 262 7.52 -15.19 7.57
N GLY A 263 7.90 -14.26 6.68
CA GLY A 263 8.23 -14.56 5.30
C GLY A 263 9.49 -15.45 5.17
N GLN A 264 10.52 -15.19 5.98
CA GLN A 264 11.72 -16.04 6.04
C GLN A 264 11.41 -17.45 6.55
N LEU A 265 10.48 -17.60 7.50
CA LEU A 265 10.04 -18.91 7.99
C LEU A 265 9.29 -19.71 6.92
N ASP A 266 8.47 -19.07 6.08
CA ASP A 266 7.75 -19.74 4.99
C ASP A 266 8.69 -20.16 3.84
N LEU A 267 9.71 -19.34 3.56
CA LEU A 267 10.79 -19.68 2.63
C LEU A 267 11.62 -20.86 3.13
N TYR A 268 12.02 -20.85 4.41
CA TYR A 268 12.75 -21.95 5.03
C TYR A 268 11.95 -23.27 4.98
N ASN A 269 10.64 -23.21 5.22
CA ASN A 269 9.75 -24.38 5.11
C ASN A 269 9.68 -24.91 3.67
N ARG A 270 9.65 -24.05 2.65
CA ARG A 270 9.64 -24.45 1.23
C ARG A 270 10.96 -25.06 0.78
N GLU A 271 12.08 -24.51 1.23
CA GLU A 271 13.41 -25.06 0.94
C GLU A 271 13.60 -26.44 1.56
N MET A 272 13.12 -26.64 2.80
CA MET A 272 13.18 -27.93 3.48
C MET A 272 12.20 -28.96 2.91
N GLY A 273 10.98 -28.56 2.53
CA GLY A 273 10.03 -29.44 1.85
C GLY A 273 10.51 -29.91 0.47
N ASN A 274 11.34 -29.12 -0.22
CA ASN A 274 11.98 -29.52 -1.47
C ASN A 274 13.18 -30.46 -1.27
N LEU A 275 13.87 -30.39 -0.12
CA LEU A 275 14.95 -31.34 0.22
C LEU A 275 14.42 -32.75 0.50
N GLU A 276 13.18 -32.90 0.98
CA GLU A 276 12.50 -34.20 1.12
C GLU A 276 12.12 -34.85 -0.22
N LEU A 277 12.01 -34.08 -1.30
CA LEU A 277 11.58 -34.56 -2.62
C LEU A 277 12.74 -34.93 -3.57
N LEU A 278 14.00 -34.91 -3.12
CA LEU A 278 15.11 -35.43 -3.92
C LEU A 278 15.21 -36.95 -3.76
N PRO A 279 14.81 -37.76 -4.75
CA PRO A 279 15.02 -39.20 -4.71
C PRO A 279 16.48 -39.45 -5.10
N GLY A 280 17.35 -39.59 -4.10
CA GLY A 280 18.79 -39.60 -4.34
C GLY A 280 19.63 -40.25 -3.26
N SER A 281 19.22 -41.41 -2.73
CA SER A 281 20.18 -42.37 -2.16
C SER A 281 19.58 -43.78 -2.18
N LYS A 282 19.80 -44.48 -3.30
CA LYS A 282 19.90 -45.94 -3.28
C LYS A 282 21.27 -46.32 -2.73
#